data_AF-A0A2H5A2N3-F1
#
_entry.id   AF-A0A2H5A2N3-F1
#
_cell.length_a   1.000
_cell.length_b   1.000
_cell.length_c   1.000
_cell.angle_alpha   90.00
_cell.angle_beta   90.00
_cell.angle_gamma   90.00
#
_symmetry.space_group_name_H-M   'P 1'
#
loop_
_entity.id
_entity.type
_entity.pdbx_description
1 polymer ?
#
loop_
_entity_poly.entity_id
_entity_poly.type
_entity_poly.pdbx_seq_one_letter_code
_entity_poly.pdbx_strand_id
1 'polypeptide(L)'
;MTDTRSQSAGGRVASLAALERAVVVLVVITAITHIYPGIVEGAPPLVLAGLGFLGGAMLYVRGIRRRTLVIAAIPYTAVQIPLWLVIKAGNYTLVGYVDKAVQVVLLVALLVLVFTQYRD
;
A
#
# COMPACT_ATOMS: atom_id res chain seq x y z
N MET A 1 -33.67 7.12 21.18
CA MET A 1 -32.38 7.83 21.02
C MET A 1 -31.17 6.87 20.96
N THR A 2 -31.37 5.54 21.06
CA THR A 2 -30.34 4.48 21.02
C THR A 2 -30.01 4.02 19.59
N ASP A 3 -30.95 4.08 18.64
CA ASP A 3 -30.77 3.55 17.28
C ASP A 3 -29.77 4.33 16.41
N THR A 4 -29.58 5.63 16.65
CA THR A 4 -28.65 6.46 15.88
C THR A 4 -27.17 6.15 16.21
N ARG A 5 -26.88 5.69 17.43
CA ARG A 5 -25.51 5.34 17.87
C ARG A 5 -25.07 3.98 17.35
N SER A 6 -25.96 2.99 17.30
CA SER A 6 -25.65 1.66 16.75
C SER A 6 -25.43 1.70 15.24
N GLN A 7 -26.24 2.48 14.51
CA GLN A 7 -26.08 2.66 13.06
C GLN A 7 -24.77 3.36 12.69
N SER A 8 -24.35 4.38 13.44
CA SER A 8 -23.08 5.08 13.18
C SER A 8 -21.85 4.24 13.51
N ALA A 9 -21.91 3.41 14.57
CA ALA A 9 -20.86 2.44 14.89
C ALA A 9 -20.73 1.35 13.79
N GLY A 10 -21.85 0.78 13.35
CA GLY A 10 -21.85 -0.20 12.26
C GLY A 10 -21.29 0.35 10.94
N GLY A 11 -21.66 1.59 10.58
CA GLY A 11 -21.13 2.27 9.40
C GLY A 11 -19.61 2.50 9.47
N ARG A 12 -19.08 2.87 10.64
CA ARG A 12 -17.63 3.05 10.85
C ARG A 12 -16.87 1.74 10.62
N VAL A 13 -17.36 0.62 11.19
CA VAL A 13 -16.73 -0.69 11.03
C VAL A 13 -16.70 -1.11 9.56
N ALA A 14 -17.81 -0.93 8.84
CA ALA A 14 -17.88 -1.25 7.41
C ALA A 14 -16.91 -0.40 6.57
N SER A 15 -16.79 0.89 6.88
CA SER A 15 -15.84 1.81 6.23
C SER A 15 -14.38 1.41 6.47
N LEU A 16 -14.01 1.08 7.71
CA LEU A 16 -12.68 0.59 8.04
C LEU A 16 -12.35 -0.71 7.31
N ALA A 17 -13.26 -1.68 7.31
CA ALA A 17 -13.07 -2.93 6.57
C ALA A 17 -12.93 -2.71 5.05
N ALA A 18 -13.63 -1.72 4.49
CA ALA A 18 -13.46 -1.32 3.09
C ALA A 18 -12.08 -0.69 2.84
N LEU A 19 -11.61 0.18 3.73
CA LEU A 19 -10.28 0.78 3.65
C LEU A 19 -9.16 -0.26 3.75
N GLU A 20 -9.24 -1.20 4.70
CA GLU A 20 -8.27 -2.30 4.82
C GLU A 20 -8.19 -3.12 3.53
N ARG A 21 -9.34 -3.45 2.93
CA ARG A 21 -9.39 -4.16 1.63
C ARG A 21 -8.78 -3.34 0.51
N ALA A 22 -9.08 -2.04 0.44
CA ALA A 22 -8.51 -1.15 -0.57
C ALA A 22 -6.98 -1.06 -0.44
N VAL A 23 -6.44 -0.97 0.78
CA VAL A 23 -5.00 -0.99 1.04
C VAL A 23 -4.37 -2.28 0.51
N VAL A 24 -4.96 -3.45 0.79
CA VAL A 24 -4.46 -4.73 0.28
C VAL A 24 -4.43 -4.76 -1.25
N VAL A 25 -5.51 -4.29 -1.90
CA VAL A 25 -5.56 -4.22 -3.37
C VAL A 25 -4.47 -3.29 -3.93
N LEU A 26 -4.29 -2.11 -3.35
CA LEU A 26 -3.26 -1.15 -3.77
C LEU A 26 -1.85 -1.71 -3.61
N VAL A 27 -1.57 -2.44 -2.51
CA VAL A 27 -0.30 -3.13 -2.29
C VAL A 27 -0.07 -4.20 -3.35
N VAL A 28 -1.09 -5.00 -3.70
CA VAL A 28 -0.98 -6.04 -4.74
C VAL A 28 -0.72 -5.42 -6.11
N ILE A 29 -1.42 -4.34 -6.47
CA ILE A 29 -1.16 -3.61 -7.72
C ILE A 29 0.29 -3.12 -7.74
N THR A 30 0.75 -2.49 -6.66
CA THR A 30 2.13 -1.99 -6.53
C THR A 30 3.16 -3.10 -6.68
N ALA A 31 2.89 -4.28 -6.12
CA ALA A 31 3.78 -5.42 -6.26
C ALA A 31 3.90 -5.90 -7.71
N ILE A 32 2.77 -6.00 -8.42
CA ILE A 32 2.74 -6.42 -9.83
C ILE A 32 3.48 -5.40 -10.70
N THR A 33 3.26 -4.11 -10.49
CA THR A 33 3.92 -3.03 -11.24
C THR A 33 5.41 -2.91 -10.95
N HIS A 34 5.91 -3.50 -9.86
CA HIS A 34 7.34 -3.65 -9.60
C HIS A 34 7.92 -4.93 -10.21
N ILE A 35 7.25 -6.07 -10.05
CA ILE A 35 7.72 -7.36 -10.56
C ILE A 35 7.81 -7.35 -12.09
N TYR A 36 6.79 -6.81 -12.77
CA TYR A 36 6.74 -6.77 -14.24
C TYR A 36 7.99 -6.11 -14.87
N PRO A 37 8.31 -4.83 -14.62
CA PRO A 37 9.52 -4.22 -15.16
C PRO A 37 10.79 -4.82 -14.54
N GLY A 38 10.74 -5.33 -13.30
CA GLY A 38 11.87 -6.05 -12.69
C GLY A 38 12.31 -7.28 -13.51
N ILE A 39 11.36 -7.99 -14.10
CA ILE A 39 11.61 -9.13 -15.00
C ILE A 39 11.93 -8.65 -16.41
N VAL A 40 11.08 -7.79 -16.99
CA VAL A 40 11.16 -7.40 -18.41
C VAL A 40 12.39 -6.53 -18.71
N GLU A 41 12.77 -5.65 -17.79
CA GLU A 41 13.90 -4.73 -17.96
C GLU A 41 15.18 -5.26 -17.27
N GLY A 42 15.14 -6.46 -16.68
CA GLY A 42 16.29 -7.03 -15.97
C GLY A 42 16.73 -6.21 -14.76
N ALA A 43 15.78 -5.76 -13.94
CA ALA A 43 16.01 -4.96 -12.74
C ALA A 43 15.66 -5.76 -11.46
N PRO A 44 16.52 -6.68 -11.00
CA PRO A 44 16.29 -7.49 -9.80
C PRO A 44 15.84 -6.72 -8.54
N PRO A 45 16.33 -5.49 -8.25
CA PRO A 45 15.85 -4.72 -7.11
C PRO A 45 14.33 -4.46 -7.14
N LEU A 46 13.74 -4.29 -8.33
CA LEU A 46 12.29 -4.09 -8.46
C LEU A 46 11.53 -5.39 -8.19
N VAL A 47 12.04 -6.54 -8.64
CA VAL A 47 11.44 -7.85 -8.29
C VAL A 47 11.44 -8.04 -6.77
N LEU A 48 12.57 -7.77 -6.12
CA LEU A 48 12.68 -7.86 -4.67
C LEU A 48 11.73 -6.89 -3.95
N ALA A 49 11.58 -5.66 -4.46
CA ALA A 49 10.64 -4.70 -3.92
C ALA A 49 9.17 -5.20 -4.02
N GLY A 50 8.79 -5.73 -5.18
CA GLY A 50 7.45 -6.28 -5.36
C GLY A 50 7.19 -7.51 -4.48
N LEU A 51 8.19 -8.38 -4.30
CA LEU A 51 8.10 -9.49 -3.34
C LEU A 51 7.96 -9.01 -1.89
N GLY A 52 8.62 -7.92 -1.51
CA GLY A 52 8.46 -7.28 -0.21
C GLY A 52 7.01 -6.83 0.04
N PHE A 53 6.37 -6.20 -0.96
CA PHE A 53 4.95 -5.84 -0.90
C PHE A 53 4.04 -7.06 -0.80
N LEU A 54 4.24 -8.11 -1.62
CA LEU A 54 3.44 -9.34 -1.53
C LEU A 54 3.60 -10.05 -0.19
N GLY A 55 4.82 -10.16 0.31
CA GLY A 55 5.11 -10.72 1.63
C GLY A 55 4.42 -9.94 2.74
N GLY A 56 4.51 -8.60 2.70
CA GLY A 56 3.81 -7.71 3.62
C GLY A 56 2.29 -7.89 3.59
N ALA A 57 1.68 -7.94 2.39
CA ALA A 57 0.26 -8.17 2.22
C ALA A 57 -0.17 -9.54 2.78
N MET A 58 0.60 -10.60 2.49
CA MET A 58 0.32 -11.95 2.99
C MET A 58 0.35 -12.03 4.52
N LEU A 59 1.36 -11.43 5.15
CA LEU A 59 1.45 -11.34 6.61
C LEU A 59 0.29 -10.54 7.19
N TYR A 60 -0.08 -9.42 6.55
CA TYR A 60 -1.18 -8.56 6.99
C TYR A 60 -2.53 -9.29 6.94
N VAL A 61 -2.84 -9.97 5.83
CA VAL A 61 -4.07 -10.76 5.66
C VAL A 61 -4.16 -11.86 6.73
N ARG A 62 -3.03 -12.52 7.04
CA ARG A 62 -2.92 -13.53 8.12
C ARG A 62 -3.04 -12.97 9.53
N GLY A 63 -3.16 -11.65 9.71
CA GLY A 63 -3.29 -11.03 11.02
C GLY A 63 -1.97 -10.84 11.77
N ILE A 64 -0.83 -11.09 11.11
CA ILE A 64 0.48 -11.06 11.77
C ILE A 64 0.96 -9.61 11.85
N ARG A 65 1.08 -9.06 13.07
CA ARG A 65 1.62 -7.72 13.35
C ARG A 65 1.06 -6.62 12.44
N ARG A 66 -0.27 -6.62 12.18
CA ARG A 66 -0.94 -5.70 11.24
C ARG A 66 -0.53 -4.24 11.43
N ARG A 67 -0.52 -3.75 12.68
CA ARG A 67 -0.09 -2.38 13.00
C ARG A 67 1.35 -2.09 12.56
N THR A 68 2.28 -2.97 12.89
CA THR A 68 3.69 -2.83 12.49
C THR A 68 3.85 -2.84 10.98
N LEU A 69 3.13 -3.73 10.28
CA LEU A 69 3.18 -3.81 8.82
C LEU A 69 2.64 -2.53 8.16
N VAL A 70 1.51 -2.00 8.64
CA VAL A 70 0.94 -0.75 8.13
C VAL A 70 1.91 0.41 8.34
N ILE A 71 2.50 0.54 9.54
CA ILE A 71 3.48 1.58 9.83
C ILE A 71 4.73 1.43 8.97
N ALA A 72 5.24 0.20 8.79
CA ALA A 72 6.42 -0.07 7.98
C ALA A 72 6.18 0.13 6.48
N ALA A 73 4.97 -0.13 5.99
CA ALA A 73 4.59 0.07 4.59
C ALA A 73 4.69 1.54 4.17
N ILE A 74 4.52 2.49 5.10
CA ILE A 74 4.63 3.93 4.82
C ILE A 74 6.03 4.32 4.33
N PRO A 75 7.11 4.20 5.14
CA PRO A 75 8.46 4.55 4.67
C PRO A 75 8.92 3.63 3.54
N TYR A 76 8.51 2.36 3.53
CA TYR A 76 8.83 1.42 2.46
C TYR A 76 8.27 1.84 1.10
N THR A 77 7.05 2.37 1.07
CA THR A 77 6.42 2.89 -0.15
C THR A 77 6.98 4.28 -0.49
N ALA A 78 7.12 5.15 0.51
CA ALA A 78 7.53 6.53 0.32
C ALA A 78 8.92 6.66 -0.30
N VAL A 79 9.89 5.83 0.11
CA VAL A 79 11.27 5.89 -0.42
C VAL A 79 11.36 5.49 -1.90
N GLN A 80 10.41 4.70 -2.41
CA GLN A 80 10.44 4.22 -3.79
C GLN A 80 10.15 5.32 -4.81
N ILE A 81 9.41 6.37 -4.42
CA ILE A 81 9.11 7.50 -5.29
C ILE A 81 10.38 8.29 -5.65
N PRO A 82 11.17 8.82 -4.70
CA PRO A 82 12.42 9.50 -5.02
C PRO A 82 13.47 8.57 -5.62
N LEU A 83 13.55 7.30 -5.18
CA LEU A 83 14.47 6.34 -5.80
C LEU A 83 14.16 6.12 -7.28
N TRP A 84 12.89 6.03 -7.65
CA TRP A 84 12.50 5.91 -9.05
C TRP A 84 12.90 7.14 -9.89
N LEU A 85 12.72 8.36 -9.37
CA LEU A 85 13.14 9.59 -10.05
C LEU A 85 14.65 9.58 -10.34
N VAL A 86 15.45 9.22 -9.33
CA VAL A 86 16.93 9.20 -9.44
C VAL A 86 17.40 8.06 -10.35
N ILE A 87 16.88 6.84 -10.18
CA ILE A 87 17.33 5.66 -10.94
C ILE A 87 16.91 5.74 -12.40
N LYS A 88 15.69 6.20 -12.69
CA LYS A 88 15.21 6.32 -14.08
C LYS A 88 15.76 7.55 -14.78
N ALA A 89 16.11 8.61 -14.04
CA ALA A 89 16.80 9.80 -14.57
C ALA A 89 16.20 10.35 -15.87
N GLY A 90 14.87 10.42 -15.97
CA GLY A 90 14.14 10.89 -17.15
C GLY A 90 13.65 9.79 -18.11
N ASN A 91 14.16 8.57 -18.01
CA ASN A 91 13.67 7.41 -18.78
C ASN A 91 12.45 6.76 -18.09
N TYR A 92 11.36 7.52 -18.03
CA TYR A 92 10.12 7.10 -17.38
C TYR A 92 9.23 6.32 -18.33
N THR A 93 8.61 5.25 -17.81
CA THR A 93 7.64 4.44 -18.55
C THR A 93 6.23 4.70 -18.03
N LEU A 94 5.21 4.41 -18.85
CA LEU A 94 3.81 4.51 -18.42
C LEU A 94 3.52 3.65 -17.19
N VAL A 95 4.07 2.43 -17.14
CA VAL A 95 3.96 1.54 -15.98
C VAL A 95 4.56 2.19 -14.73
N GLY A 96 5.71 2.86 -14.86
CA GLY A 96 6.32 3.61 -13.77
C GLY A 96 5.43 4.75 -13.26
N TYR A 97 4.79 5.51 -14.14
CA TYR A 97 3.85 6.56 -13.72
C TYR A 97 2.61 5.99 -13.01
N VAL A 98 2.01 4.94 -13.55
CA VAL A 98 0.85 4.27 -12.95
C VAL A 98 1.19 3.75 -11.56
N ASP A 99 2.34 3.08 -11.43
CA ASP A 99 2.84 2.60 -10.14
C ASP A 99 2.96 3.74 -9.11
N LYS A 100 3.54 4.87 -9.50
CA LYS A 100 3.74 6.01 -8.59
C LYS A 100 2.42 6.65 -8.18
N ALA A 101 1.46 6.75 -9.09
CA ALA A 101 0.11 7.21 -8.76
C ALA A 101 -0.56 6.27 -7.73
N VAL A 102 -0.46 4.95 -7.94
CA VAL A 102 -0.96 3.93 -7.00
C VAL A 102 -0.26 4.05 -5.64
N GLN A 103 1.06 4.25 -5.61
CA GLN A 103 1.83 4.44 -4.39
C GLN A 103 1.41 5.69 -3.61
N VAL A 104 1.11 6.80 -4.29
CA VAL A 104 0.58 8.01 -3.64
C VAL A 104 -0.77 7.73 -2.99
N VAL A 105 -1.69 7.07 -3.70
CA VAL A 105 -2.99 6.69 -3.15
C VAL A 105 -2.83 5.71 -1.97
N LEU A 106 -1.91 4.74 -2.09
CA LEU A 106 -1.58 3.80 -1.03
C LEU A 106 -1.05 4.53 0.22
N LEU A 107 -0.14 5.50 0.07
CA LEU A 107 0.37 6.29 1.19
C LEU A 107 -0.74 7.03 1.91
N VAL A 108 -1.65 7.69 1.17
CA VAL A 108 -2.81 8.36 1.75
C VAL A 108 -3.70 7.35 2.50
N ALA A 109 -4.01 6.21 1.90
CA ALA A 109 -4.83 5.17 2.51
C ALA A 109 -4.19 4.61 3.80
N LEU A 110 -2.88 4.37 3.80
CA LEU A 110 -2.13 3.91 4.97
C LEU A 110 -2.14 4.96 6.09
N LEU A 111 -1.94 6.24 5.76
CA LEU A 111 -1.98 7.33 6.74
C LEU A 111 -3.38 7.45 7.37
N VAL A 112 -4.44 7.39 6.55
CA VAL A 112 -5.82 7.38 7.04
C VAL A 112 -6.05 6.17 7.95
N LEU A 113 -5.60 4.98 7.56
CA LEU A 113 -5.75 3.76 8.37
C LEU A 113 -5.03 3.89 9.72
N VAL A 114 -3.80 4.43 9.75
CA VAL A 114 -3.07 4.68 11.00
C VAL A 114 -3.81 5.64 11.92
N PHE A 115 -4.32 6.75 11.37
CA PHE A 115 -5.01 7.76 12.17
C PHE A 115 -6.40 7.36 12.63
N THR A 116 -7.06 6.43 11.95
CA THR A 116 -8.42 5.99 12.28
C THR A 116 -8.47 4.71 13.12
N GLN A 117 -7.46 3.84 13.04
CA GLN A 117 -7.48 2.52 13.70
C GLN A 117 -6.41 2.34 14.79
N TYR A 118 -5.27 3.06 14.71
CA TYR A 118 -4.08 2.77 15.53
C TYR A 118 -3.61 3.93 16.42
N ARG A 119 -4.39 5.01 16.50
CA ARG A 119 -4.16 6.19 17.35
C ARG A 119 -4.99 6.21 18.65
N ASP A 120 -5.90 5.26 18.82
CA ASP A 120 -6.67 5.02 20.05
C ASP A 120 -6.01 3.89 20.86
#